data_AF-A0A2G5IFN7-F1
#
_entry.id   AF-A0A2G5IFN7-F1
#
_cell.length_a   1.000
_cell.length_b   1.000
_cell.length_c   1.000
_cell.angle_alpha   90.00
_cell.angle_beta   90.00
_cell.angle_gamma   90.00
#
_symmetry.space_group_name_H-M   'P 1'
#
loop_
_entity.id
_entity.type
_entity.pdbx_description
1 polymer ?
#
loop_
_entity_poly.entity_id
_entity_poly.type
_entity_poly.pdbx_seq_one_letter_code
_entity_poly.pdbx_strand_id
1 'polypeptide(L)'
;MAHHHKSNREVEGNPDFGHGRGLPLRPDVEELERRTDEDRREAGLPVRTEDPWAEYEAVHTEINREVGLGEIQSQISRKGRPPFPPTRYES
;
A
#
# COMPACT_ATOMS: atom_id res chain seq x y z
N MET A 1 -29.41 8.25 -35.61
CA MET A 1 -28.10 7.71 -35.18
C MET A 1 -28.15 7.59 -33.67
N ALA A 2 -28.28 6.38 -33.14
CA ALA A 2 -28.36 6.16 -31.71
C ALA A 2 -26.96 6.28 -31.10
N HIS A 3 -26.80 7.12 -30.08
CA HIS A 3 -25.55 7.23 -29.34
C HIS A 3 -25.36 5.92 -28.55
N HIS A 4 -24.34 5.13 -28.90
CA HIS A 4 -24.04 3.83 -28.28
C HIS A 4 -23.20 3.94 -26.99
N HIS A 5 -23.07 5.14 -26.43
CA HIS A 5 -22.24 5.36 -25.25
C HIS A 5 -23.13 5.70 -24.05
N LYS A 6 -22.98 4.92 -22.98
CA LYS A 6 -23.56 5.22 -21.66
C LYS A 6 -22.81 6.40 -21.05
N SER A 7 -23.53 7.28 -20.38
CA SER A 7 -22.96 8.40 -19.64
C SER A 7 -22.14 7.92 -18.43
N ASN A 8 -21.16 8.70 -17.97
CA ASN A 8 -20.40 8.37 -16.76
C ASN A 8 -21.30 8.10 -15.55
N ARG A 9 -22.41 8.83 -15.44
CA ARG A 9 -23.43 8.64 -14.40
C ARG A 9 -24.13 7.28 -14.50
N GLU A 10 -24.35 6.77 -15.71
CA GLU A 10 -24.87 5.41 -15.93
C GLU A 10 -23.81 4.32 -15.70
N VAL A 11 -22.51 4.66 -15.82
CA VAL A 11 -21.39 3.76 -15.53
C VAL A 11 -21.13 3.65 -14.02
N GLU A 12 -21.17 4.78 -13.30
CA GLU A 12 -20.89 4.87 -11.86
C GLU A 12 -22.04 4.31 -11.01
N GLY A 13 -23.27 4.34 -11.52
CA GLY A 13 -24.46 3.87 -10.79
C GLY A 13 -24.91 4.83 -9.67
N ASN A 14 -25.98 4.47 -8.97
CA ASN A 14 -26.48 5.26 -7.83
C ASN A 14 -25.59 5.01 -6.60
N PRO A 15 -24.95 6.02 -5.98
CA PRO A 15 -24.11 5.79 -4.79
C PRO A 15 -24.89 5.26 -3.58
N ASP A 16 -26.21 5.51 -3.50
CA ASP A 16 -27.05 5.09 -2.36
C ASP A 16 -27.46 3.61 -2.42
N PHE A 17 -27.46 3.01 -3.62
CA PHE A 17 -27.91 1.63 -3.86
C PHE A 17 -26.96 0.82 -4.75
N GLY A 18 -25.89 1.44 -5.21
CA GLY A 18 -24.87 0.86 -6.05
C GLY A 18 -24.04 -0.06 -5.18
N HIS A 19 -24.09 -1.35 -5.50
CA HIS A 19 -23.16 -2.33 -4.97
C HIS A 19 -21.75 -2.02 -5.51
N GLY A 20 -21.17 -0.90 -5.08
CA GLY A 20 -19.74 -0.69 -5.05
C GLY A 20 -19.20 -1.74 -4.10
N ARG A 21 -19.02 -2.96 -4.60
CA ARG A 21 -18.14 -3.92 -3.99
C ARG A 21 -16.77 -3.27 -4.15
N GLY A 22 -16.40 -2.44 -3.17
CA GLY A 22 -15.06 -1.90 -3.07
C GLY A 22 -14.04 -3.04 -3.18
N LEU A 23 -12.77 -2.68 -3.26
CA LEU A 23 -11.74 -3.71 -3.18
C LEU A 23 -12.01 -4.60 -1.94
N PRO A 24 -11.82 -5.92 -2.05
CA PRO A 24 -11.95 -6.80 -0.90
C PRO A 24 -11.20 -6.21 0.28
N LEU A 25 -11.83 -6.26 1.45
CA LEU A 25 -11.16 -5.82 2.67
C LEU A 25 -9.82 -6.53 2.77
N ARG A 26 -8.77 -5.78 3.13
CA ARG A 26 -7.48 -6.38 3.42
C ARG A 26 -7.70 -7.42 4.53
N PRO A 27 -7.15 -8.65 4.39
CA PRO A 27 -7.19 -9.62 5.47
C PRO A 27 -6.60 -9.03 6.75
N ASP A 28 -7.15 -9.44 7.88
CA ASP A 28 -6.58 -9.12 9.18
C ASP A 28 -5.13 -9.65 9.26
N VAL A 29 -4.22 -8.84 9.79
CA VAL A 29 -2.78 -9.13 9.78
C VAL A 29 -2.48 -10.31 10.69
N GLU A 30 -3.10 -10.35 11.87
CA GLU A 30 -2.95 -11.46 12.82
C GLU A 30 -3.49 -12.77 12.23
N GLU A 31 -4.66 -12.72 11.58
CA GLU A 31 -5.23 -13.88 10.89
C GLU A 31 -4.32 -14.39 9.75
N LEU A 32 -3.74 -13.48 8.97
CA LEU A 32 -2.81 -13.81 7.88
C LEU A 32 -1.54 -14.48 8.41
N GLU A 33 -0.97 -13.97 9.50
CA GLU A 33 0.22 -14.53 10.14
C GLU A 33 -0.06 -15.93 10.69
N ARG A 34 -1.18 -16.11 11.39
CA ARG A 34 -1.61 -17.42 11.90
C ARG A 34 -1.73 -18.46 10.78
N ARG A 35 -2.33 -18.09 9.65
CA ARG A 35 -2.46 -18.98 8.47
C ARG A 35 -1.10 -19.32 7.89
N THR A 36 -0.21 -18.34 7.79
CA THR A 36 1.16 -18.55 7.30
C THR A 36 1.94 -19.53 8.18
N ASP A 37 1.77 -19.46 9.50
CA ASP A 37 2.42 -20.39 10.43
C ASP A 37 1.83 -21.81 10.37
N GLU A 38 0.52 -21.94 10.13
CA GLU A 38 -0.14 -23.23 9.92
C GLU A 38 0.38 -23.93 8.65
N ASP A 39 0.40 -23.20 7.52
CA ASP A 39 0.95 -23.68 6.25
C ASP A 39 2.41 -24.13 6.43
N ARG A 40 3.16 -23.39 7.25
CA ARG A 40 4.56 -23.70 7.52
C ARG A 40 4.71 -24.99 8.33
N ARG A 41 3.85 -25.24 9.33
CA ARG A 41 3.84 -26.50 10.09
C ARG A 41 3.50 -27.69 9.20
N GLU A 42 2.51 -27.55 8.32
CA GLU A 42 2.13 -28.58 7.37
C GLU A 42 3.30 -28.92 6.42
N ALA A 43 4.04 -27.91 5.99
CA ALA A 43 5.24 -28.07 5.16
C ALA A 43 6.48 -28.59 5.93
N GLY A 44 6.39 -28.82 7.24
CA GLY A 44 7.53 -29.25 8.07
C GLY A 44 8.61 -28.17 8.25
N LEU A 45 8.25 -26.91 8.02
CA LEU A 45 9.14 -25.76 8.13
C LEU A 45 9.02 -25.13 9.54
N PRO A 46 10.06 -24.44 10.03
CA PRO A 46 10.07 -23.86 11.39
C PRO A 46 9.16 -22.63 11.49
N VAL A 47 8.16 -22.69 12.37
CA VAL A 47 7.28 -21.55 12.71
C VAL A 47 8.11 -20.34 13.14
N ARG A 48 7.70 -19.14 12.71
CA ARG A 48 8.40 -17.92 13.10
C ARG A 48 8.03 -17.60 14.54
N THR A 49 9.02 -17.49 15.41
CA THR A 49 8.83 -17.09 16.81
C THR A 49 9.06 -15.60 17.03
N GLU A 50 9.62 -14.93 16.03
CA GLU A 50 10.04 -13.54 16.08
C GLU A 50 8.99 -12.68 15.36
N ASP A 51 8.72 -11.50 15.90
CA ASP A 51 7.83 -10.53 15.26
C ASP A 51 8.44 -10.10 13.92
N PRO A 52 7.81 -10.45 12.79
CA PRO A 52 8.32 -10.09 11.46
C PRO A 52 8.41 -8.58 11.23
N TRP A 53 7.66 -7.78 11.99
CA TRP A 53 7.61 -6.33 11.86
C TRP A 53 8.65 -5.61 12.70
N ALA A 54 9.26 -6.27 13.70
CA ALA A 54 10.18 -5.62 14.63
C ALA A 54 11.41 -5.01 13.93
N GLU A 55 12.04 -5.73 12.98
CA GLU A 55 13.16 -5.18 12.19
C GLU A 55 12.71 -4.01 11.33
N TYR A 56 11.55 -4.14 10.68
CA TYR A 56 10.97 -3.08 9.85
C TYR A 56 10.68 -1.82 10.68
N GLU A 57 10.09 -1.96 11.86
CA GLU A 57 9.80 -0.86 12.77
C GLU A 57 11.08 -0.20 13.29
N ALA A 58 12.09 -0.99 13.67
CA ALA A 58 13.39 -0.48 14.09
C ALA A 58 14.02 0.38 12.98
N VAL A 59 14.08 -0.13 11.75
CA VAL A 59 14.60 0.62 10.60
C VAL A 59 13.77 1.87 10.33
N HIS A 60 12.43 1.76 10.37
CA HIS A 60 11.55 2.89 10.09
C HIS A 60 11.64 3.99 11.15
N THR A 61 11.87 3.62 12.42
CA THR A 61 12.06 4.58 13.51
C THR A 61 13.40 5.31 13.38
N GLU A 62 14.47 4.61 13.00
CA GLU A 62 15.78 5.20 12.73
C GLU A 62 15.70 6.20 11.56
N ILE A 63 15.08 5.80 10.43
CA ILE A 63 14.89 6.68 9.27
C ILE A 63 14.11 7.94 9.66
N ASN A 64 13.04 7.81 10.46
CA ASN A 64 12.26 8.95 10.93
C ASN A 64 13.10 9.92 11.78
N ARG A 65 13.99 9.38 12.63
CA ARG A 65 14.93 10.18 13.42
C ARG A 65 15.90 10.94 12.50
N GLU A 66 16.53 10.26 11.55
CA GLU A 66 17.49 10.87 10.61
C GLU A 66 16.82 11.95 9.74
N VAL A 67 15.57 11.73 9.31
CA VAL A 67 14.76 12.75 8.64
C VAL A 67 14.49 13.94 9.54
N GLY A 68 14.13 13.72 10.82
CA GLY A 68 13.92 14.77 11.80
C GLY A 68 15.18 15.58 12.12
N LEU A 69 16.36 14.95 12.04
CA LEU A 69 17.67 15.58 12.18
C LEU A 69 18.15 16.26 10.89
N GLY A 70 17.49 16.00 9.75
CA GLY A 70 17.91 16.50 8.44
C GLY A 70 19.13 15.79 7.85
N GLU A 71 19.54 14.66 8.43
CA GLU A 71 20.63 13.81 7.94
C GLU A 71 20.22 13.07 6.66
N ILE A 72 18.94 12.67 6.57
CA ILE A 72 18.30 12.20 5.34
C ILE A 72 17.38 13.28 4.79
N GLN A 73 17.56 13.63 3.51
CA GLN A 73 16.60 14.41 2.75
C GLN A 73 15.29 13.62 2.59
N SER A 74 14.23 14.06 3.26
CA SER A 74 12.89 13.56 2.96
C SER A 74 12.48 13.99 1.55
N GLN A 75 11.75 13.11 0.86
CA GLN A 75 11.25 13.41 -0.48
C GLN A 75 10.40 14.69 -0.47
N ILE A 76 10.51 15.46 -1.55
CA ILE A 76 9.72 16.67 -1.76
C ILE A 76 8.23 16.32 -1.64
N SER A 77 7.50 17.04 -0.78
CA SER A 77 6.05 16.86 -0.66
C SER A 77 5.35 16.97 -2.02
N ARG A 78 4.17 16.36 -2.20
CA ARG A 78 3.41 16.44 -3.46
C ARG A 78 3.28 17.86 -4.01
N LYS A 79 3.20 18.87 -3.14
CA LYS A 79 3.08 20.28 -3.53
C LYS A 79 4.37 20.89 -4.08
N GLY A 80 5.52 20.36 -3.71
CA GLY A 80 6.83 20.83 -4.19
C GLY A 80 7.41 19.98 -5.33
N ARG A 81 6.81 18.82 -5.65
CA ARG A 81 7.28 17.97 -6.74
C ARG A 81 6.94 18.61 -8.09
N PRO A 82 7.86 18.59 -9.08
CA PRO A 82 7.52 19.02 -10.43
C PRO A 82 6.35 18.20 -10.98
N PRO A 83 5.45 18.82 -11.77
CA PRO A 83 4.24 18.17 -12.27
C PRO A 83 4.52 16.97 -13.18
N PHE A 84 5.69 16.97 -13.81
CA PHE A 84 6.17 15.87 -14.66
C PHE A 84 7.57 15.46 -14.22
N PRO A 85 7.93 14.17 -14.35
CA PRO A 85 9.31 13.74 -14.16
C PRO A 85 10.23 14.46 -15.16
N PRO A 86 11.51 14.65 -14.81
CA PRO A 86 12.45 15.32 -15.71
C PRO A 86 12.58 14.55 -17.02
N THR A 87 12.61 15.27 -18.15
CA THR A 87 12.75 14.67 -19.49
C THR A 87 14.19 14.26 -19.81
N ARG A 88 15.15 14.69 -18.98
CA ARG A 88 16.55 14.29 -19.01
C ARG A 88 17.05 14.15 -17.59
N TYR A 89 17.76 13.07 -17.30
CA TYR A 89 18.50 12.89 -16.05
C TYR A 89 19.94 13.33 -16.31
N GLU A 90 20.52 14.13 -15.41
CA GLU A 90 21.96 14.39 -15.44
C GLU A 90 22.69 13.09 -15.11
N SER A 91 23.69 12.75 -15.92
CA SER A 91 24.47 11.50 -15.84
C SER A 91 25.72 11.69 -14.99
#